data_AF-A0A9D0CW93-F1
#
_entry.id   AF-A0A9D0CW93-F1
#
_cell.length_a   1.000
_cell.length_b   1.000
_cell.length_c   1.000
_cell.angle_alpha   90.00
_cell.angle_beta   90.00
_cell.angle_gamma   90.00
#
_symmetry.space_group_name_H-M   'P 1'
#
loop_
_entity.id
_entity.type
_entity.pdbx_description
1 polymer ?
#
loop_
_entity_poly.entity_id
_entity_poly.type
_entity_poly.pdbx_seq_one_letter_code
_entity_poly.pdbx_strand_id
1 'polypeptide(L)'
;MNDLTPASEFVRWFRQSSPYIHAFRGRTFVLVFDGAAVLDEGFAHFIHDVALLNSLGIRLVLVHGDRPQIAQRLKERELSTEYVNGIRIT
;
A
#
# COMPACT_ATOMS: atom_id res chain seq x y z
N MET A 1 -36.95 -17.33 -6.89
CA MET A 1 -36.02 -16.21 -7.13
C MET A 1 -35.40 -15.89 -5.79
N ASN A 2 -34.18 -16.35 -5.51
CA ASN A 2 -33.54 -16.20 -4.20
C ASN A 2 -33.00 -14.76 -4.08
N ASP A 3 -33.77 -13.88 -3.44
CA ASP A 3 -33.23 -12.60 -2.97
C ASP A 3 -32.29 -12.88 -1.79
N LEU A 4 -31.00 -12.89 -2.09
CA LEU A 4 -29.95 -12.93 -1.08
C LEU A 4 -29.91 -11.57 -0.39
N THR A 5 -30.02 -11.57 0.94
CA THR A 5 -29.84 -10.33 1.71
C THR A 5 -28.40 -9.81 1.53
N PRO A 6 -28.16 -8.50 1.62
CA PRO A 6 -26.81 -7.93 1.48
C PRO A 6 -25.76 -8.60 2.39
N ALA A 7 -26.16 -9.03 3.59
CA ALA A 7 -25.31 -9.77 4.51
C ALA A 7 -24.92 -11.17 3.98
N SER A 8 -25.86 -11.89 3.36
CA SER A 8 -25.59 -13.21 2.79
C SER A 8 -24.68 -13.15 1.56
N GLU A 9 -24.79 -12.09 0.76
CA GLU A 9 -23.88 -11.84 -0.36
C GLU A 9 -22.46 -11.52 0.11
N PHE A 10 -22.33 -10.66 1.14
CA PHE A 10 -21.04 -10.35 1.76
C PHE A 10 -20.36 -11.60 2.32
N VAL A 11 -21.09 -12.43 3.08
CA VAL A 11 -20.55 -13.69 3.63
C VAL A 11 -20.11 -14.64 2.53
N ARG A 12 -20.88 -14.75 1.43
CA ARG A 12 -20.53 -15.58 0.29
C ARG A 12 -19.25 -15.09 -0.38
N TRP A 13 -19.16 -13.78 -0.66
CA TRP A 13 -17.97 -13.15 -1.23
C TRP A 13 -16.75 -13.37 -0.32
N PHE A 14 -16.88 -13.15 0.99
CA PHE A 14 -15.77 -13.34 1.91
C PHE A 14 -15.26 -14.78 1.95
N ARG A 15 -16.17 -15.78 1.91
CA ARG A 15 -15.78 -17.20 1.82
C ARG A 15 -15.03 -17.53 0.54
N GLN A 16 -15.31 -16.84 -0.57
CA GLN A 16 -14.56 -17.01 -1.82
C GLN A 16 -13.11 -16.50 -1.71
N SER A 17 -12.84 -15.57 -0.79
CA SER A 17 -11.49 -15.07 -0.51
C SER A 17 -10.68 -15.98 0.43
N SER A 18 -11.34 -16.84 1.22
CA SER A 18 -10.69 -17.73 2.19
C SER A 18 -9.53 -18.57 1.63
N PRO A 19 -9.59 -19.17 0.43
CA PRO A 19 -8.47 -19.93 -0.13
C PRO A 19 -7.19 -19.11 -0.24
N TYR A 20 -7.28 -17.84 -0.65
CA TYR A 20 -6.14 -16.94 -0.78
C TYR A 20 -5.57 -16.55 0.59
N ILE A 21 -6.45 -16.29 1.57
CA ILE A 21 -6.04 -16.01 2.95
C ILE A 21 -5.23 -17.19 3.50
N HIS A 22 -5.71 -18.41 3.31
CA HIS A 22 -5.01 -19.62 3.75
C HIS A 22 -3.68 -19.84 3.02
N ALA A 23 -3.63 -19.59 1.72
CA ALA A 23 -2.41 -19.76 0.91
C ALA A 23 -1.28 -18.81 1.32
N PHE A 24 -1.63 -17.58 1.73
CA PHE A 24 -0.65 -16.53 2.01
C PHE A 24 -0.40 -16.25 3.49
N ARG A 25 -1.18 -16.85 4.40
CA ARG A 25 -0.90 -16.76 5.84
C ARG A 25 0.54 -17.22 6.15
N GLY A 26 1.25 -16.43 6.93
CA GLY A 26 2.66 -16.63 7.28
C GLY A 26 3.65 -16.32 6.14
N ARG A 27 3.19 -16.06 4.91
CA ARG A 27 4.05 -15.63 3.80
C ARG A 27 4.45 -14.17 3.97
N THR A 28 5.56 -13.80 3.35
CA THR A 28 6.06 -12.42 3.37
C THR A 28 5.71 -11.73 2.07
N PHE A 29 5.03 -10.60 2.14
CA PHE A 29 4.77 -9.74 1.00
C PHE A 29 5.65 -8.50 1.11
N VAL A 30 6.33 -8.16 0.02
CA VAL A 30 7.08 -6.91 -0.11
C VAL A 30 6.23 -5.94 -0.91
N LEU A 31 5.73 -4.89 -0.26
CA LEU A 31 4.89 -3.87 -0.87
C LEU A 31 5.75 -2.63 -1.12
N VAL A 32 6.01 -2.36 -2.41
CA VAL A 32 6.78 -1.20 -2.85
C VAL A 32 5.82 -0.13 -3.34
N PHE A 33 5.93 1.10 -2.83
CA PHE A 33 5.13 2.24 -3.28
C PHE A 33 5.97 3.52 -3.34
N ASP A 34 5.64 4.42 -4.27
CA ASP A 34 6.35 5.70 -4.42
C ASP A 34 5.99 6.64 -3.26
N GLY A 35 6.89 7.57 -2.93
CA GLY A 35 6.59 8.68 -2.03
C GLY A 35 5.45 9.57 -2.56
N ALA A 36 5.20 9.57 -3.87
CA ALA A 36 4.01 10.20 -4.45
C ALA A 36 2.70 9.57 -3.96
N ALA A 37 2.68 8.27 -3.66
CA ALA A 37 1.48 7.60 -3.16
C ALA A 37 1.06 8.13 -1.78
N VAL A 38 2.00 8.63 -0.99
CA VAL A 38 1.73 9.23 0.34
C VAL A 38 0.94 10.53 0.24
N LEU A 39 1.01 11.21 -0.91
CA LEU A 39 0.29 12.46 -1.16
C LEU A 39 -1.11 12.24 -1.76
N ASP A 40 -1.44 10.99 -2.11
CA ASP A 40 -2.73 10.64 -2.69
C ASP A 40 -3.84 10.66 -1.63
N GLU A 41 -5.02 11.17 -1.99
CA GLU A 41 -6.18 11.23 -1.09
C GLU A 41 -6.62 9.83 -0.61
N GLY A 42 -6.39 8.80 -1.43
CA GLY A 42 -6.66 7.40 -1.14
C GLY A 42 -5.59 6.70 -0.29
N PHE A 43 -4.50 7.37 0.10
CA PHE A 43 -3.43 6.73 0.86
C PHE A 43 -3.93 6.13 2.18
N ALA A 44 -4.89 6.77 2.84
CA ALA A 44 -5.51 6.22 4.03
C ALA A 44 -6.15 4.84 3.76
N HIS A 45 -6.89 4.68 2.66
CA HIS A 45 -7.49 3.39 2.29
C HIS A 45 -6.42 2.33 2.01
N PHE A 46 -5.35 2.69 1.32
CA PHE A 46 -4.21 1.80 1.11
C PHE A 46 -3.62 1.29 2.44
N ILE A 47 -3.47 2.17 3.43
CA ILE A 47 -3.01 1.76 4.77
C ILE A 47 -4.01 0.84 5.47
N HIS A 48 -5.32 1.02 5.27
CA HIS A 48 -6.33 0.09 5.80
C HIS A 48 -6.19 -1.30 5.17
N ASP A 49 -5.93 -1.39 3.86
CA ASP A 49 -5.71 -2.66 3.18
C ASP A 49 -4.42 -3.34 3.66
N VAL A 50 -3.34 -2.58 3.85
CA VAL A 50 -2.08 -3.07 4.45
C VAL A 50 -2.35 -3.64 5.85
N ALA A 51 -3.10 -2.92 6.69
CA ALA A 51 -3.46 -3.40 8.02
C ALA A 51 -4.32 -4.67 7.97
N LEU A 52 -5.26 -4.75 7.00
CA LEU A 52 -6.08 -5.92 6.77
C LEU A 52 -5.22 -7.14 6.43
N LEU A 53 -4.29 -7.02 5.47
CA LEU A 53 -3.37 -8.11 5.13
C LEU A 53 -2.56 -8.60 6.34
N ASN A 54 -2.06 -7.67 7.16
CA ASN A 54 -1.36 -8.02 8.39
C ASN A 54 -2.26 -8.78 9.38
N SER A 55 -3.51 -8.33 9.58
CA SER A 55 -4.48 -9.00 10.47
C SER A 55 -4.87 -10.40 10.00
N LEU A 56 -4.81 -10.66 8.69
CA LEU A 56 -5.03 -11.97 8.08
C LEU A 56 -3.85 -12.94 8.28
N GLY A 57 -2.73 -12.44 8.82
CA GLY A 57 -1.54 -13.18 9.17
C GLY A 57 -0.45 -13.16 8.09
N ILE A 58 -0.51 -12.23 7.14
CA ILE A 58 0.56 -12.02 6.16
C ILE A 58 1.64 -11.14 6.80
N ARG A 59 2.91 -11.52 6.64
CA ARG A 59 4.05 -10.70 7.10
C ARG A 59 4.34 -9.65 6.04
N LEU A 60 4.39 -8.38 6.42
CA LEU A 60 4.55 -7.29 5.47
C LEU A 60 5.94 -6.66 5.61
N VAL A 61 6.58 -6.41 4.47
CA VAL A 61 7.74 -5.53 4.33
C VAL A 61 7.30 -4.38 3.46
N LEU A 62 7.26 -3.17 4.03
CA LEU A 62 6.88 -1.96 3.33
C LEU A 62 8.14 -1.24 2.85
N VAL A 63 8.21 -0.93 1.56
CA VAL A 63 9.28 -0.16 0.95
C VAL A 63 8.64 1.07 0.33
N HIS A 64 9.02 2.25 0.80
CA HIS A 64 8.45 3.51 0.31
C HIS A 64 9.51 4.38 -0.36
N GLY A 65 9.09 5.11 -1.38
CA GLY A 65 9.84 6.26 -1.89
C GLY A 65 9.63 7.50 -1.03
N ASP A 66 10.45 8.52 -1.26
CA ASP A 66 10.44 9.79 -0.52
C ASP A 66 10.78 10.99 -1.42
N ARG A 67 10.81 10.80 -2.75
CA ARG A 67 11.27 11.81 -3.71
C ARG A 67 10.50 13.14 -3.60
N PRO A 68 9.14 13.17 -3.61
CA PRO A 68 8.40 14.42 -3.47
C PRO A 68 8.67 15.15 -2.16
N GLN A 69 8.78 14.41 -1.06
CA GLN A 69 9.02 14.94 0.28
C GLN A 69 10.41 15.57 0.37
N ILE A 70 11.44 14.90 -0.16
CA ILE A 70 12.78 15.47 -0.20
C ILE A 70 12.83 16.71 -1.10
N ALA A 71 12.21 16.65 -2.29
CA ALA A 71 12.18 17.79 -3.21
C ALA A 71 11.52 19.03 -2.57
N GLN A 72 10.41 18.83 -1.85
CA GLN A 72 9.77 19.90 -1.10
C GLN A 72 10.71 20.50 -0.05
N ARG A 73 11.38 19.68 0.76
CA ARG A 73 12.31 20.14 1.80
C ARG A 73 13.52 20.88 1.23
N LEU A 74 14.04 20.43 0.10
CA LEU A 74 15.16 21.11 -0.58
C LEU A 74 14.73 22.48 -1.12
N LYS A 75 13.53 22.57 -1.70
CA LYS A 75 12.94 23.84 -2.15
C LYS A 75 12.73 24.81 -0.99
N GLU A 76 12.21 24.33 0.15
CA GLU A 76 12.05 25.13 1.38
C GLU A 76 13.38 25.68 1.92
N ARG A 77 14.50 25.04 1.60
CA ARG A 77 15.85 25.42 2.03
C ARG A 77 16.67 26.12 0.95
N GLU A 78 16.07 26.39 -0.21
CA GLU A 78 16.75 27.01 -1.36
C GLU A 78 17.99 26.22 -1.84
N LEU A 79 17.99 24.90 -1.62
CA LEU A 79 19.07 24.02 -2.06
C LEU A 79 18.80 23.48 -3.46
N SER A 80 19.77 23.63 -4.36
CA SER A 80 19.71 23.01 -5.69
C SER A 80 19.88 21.49 -5.59
N THR A 81 19.28 20.78 -6.53
CA THR A 81 19.43 19.32 -6.64
C THR A 81 19.88 18.97 -8.04
N GLU A 82 20.90 18.12 -8.14
CA GLU A 82 21.41 17.61 -9.40
C GLU A 82 21.07 16.13 -9.59
N TYR A 83 20.84 15.76 -10.84
CA TYR A 83 20.53 14.38 -11.23
C TYR A 83 21.39 13.97 -12.41
N VAL A 84 21.92 12.75 -12.36
CA VAL A 84 22.60 12.10 -13.48
C VAL A 84 21.94 10.75 -13.69
N ASN A 85 21.46 10.49 -14.92
CA ASN A 85 20.80 9.24 -15.28
C ASN A 85 19.63 8.84 -14.36
N GLY A 86 18.85 9.82 -13.88
CA GLY A 86 17.69 9.59 -12.99
C GLY A 86 18.04 9.31 -11.52
N ILE A 87 19.32 9.33 -11.17
CA ILE A 87 19.84 9.20 -9.80
C ILE A 87 20.23 10.58 -9.29
N ARG A 88 19.79 10.93 -8.08
CA ARG A 88 20.15 12.17 -7.42
C ARG A 88 21.60 12.11 -6.94
N ILE A 89 22.39 13.14 -7.23
CA ILE A 89 23.70 13.31 -6.60
C ILE A 89 23.46 13.76 -5.16
N THR A 90 24.01 13.02 -4.18
CA THR A 90 23.76 13.26 -2.75
C THR A 90 25.08 13.57 -2.05
#